data_AF-A0A9F5N2I5-F1
#
_entry.id   AF-A0A9F5N2I5-F1
#
_cell.length_a   1.000
_cell.length_b   1.000
_cell.length_c   1.000
_cell.angle_alpha   90.00
_cell.angle_beta   90.00
_cell.angle_gamma   90.00
#
_symmetry.space_group_name_H-M   'P 1'
#
loop_
_entity.id
_entity.type
_entity.pdbx_description
1 polymer ?
#
loop_
_entity_poly.entity_id
_entity_poly.type
_entity_poly.pdbx_seq_one_letter_code
_entity_poly.pdbx_strand_id
1 'polypeptide(L)'
;MECLIRPAKSSDCETLMSFIKEIAALHNLLHEVVISAEDLKADGFGKEPFFKCLLAEAPPENAGTQDKGVGRQLLAKVVEVALAAGCTSMKFATMEGNRRAKEFYLRLGAHDTTQSEDWHCMEFGKEALQRLVQEL
;
A
#
# COMPACT_ATOMS: atom_id res chain seq x y z
N MET A 1 2.04 11.23 20.17
CA MET A 1 1.23 10.01 20.38
C MET A 1 1.88 8.91 19.57
N GLU A 2 2.25 7.81 20.22
CA GLU A 2 2.97 6.72 19.60
C GLU A 2 1.99 5.57 19.34
N CYS A 3 1.79 5.23 18.07
CA CYS A 3 1.15 3.96 17.72
C CYS A 3 2.25 2.91 17.62
N LEU A 4 1.95 1.68 18.02
CA LEU A 4 2.90 0.60 17.81
C LEU A 4 2.89 0.22 16.33
N ILE A 5 3.98 0.55 15.62
CA ILE A 5 4.19 0.12 14.24
C ILE A 5 4.95 -1.22 14.28
N ARG A 6 4.34 -2.27 13.73
CA ARG A 6 4.94 -3.60 13.67
C ARG A 6 4.75 -4.27 12.31
N PRO A 7 5.63 -5.22 11.92
CA PRO A 7 5.33 -6.14 10.83
C PRO A 7 4.01 -6.87 11.08
N ALA A 8 3.22 -7.02 10.01
CA ALA A 8 2.09 -7.92 10.02
C ALA A 8 2.56 -9.37 10.19
N LYS A 9 1.66 -10.21 10.69
CA LYS A 9 1.81 -11.67 10.81
C LYS A 9 0.72 -12.33 9.99
N SER A 10 0.88 -13.62 9.72
CA SER A 10 -0.15 -14.40 9.00
C SER A 10 -1.52 -14.40 9.71
N SER A 11 -1.56 -14.16 11.02
CA SER A 11 -2.80 -14.02 11.79
C SER A 11 -3.54 -12.70 11.53
N ASP A 12 -2.88 -11.70 10.95
CA ASP A 12 -3.46 -10.40 10.67
C ASP A 12 -4.15 -10.32 9.29
N CYS A 13 -4.14 -11.42 8.50
CA CYS A 13 -4.64 -11.40 7.11
C CYS A 13 -6.10 -10.96 6.99
N GLU A 14 -6.96 -11.35 7.93
CA GLU A 14 -8.36 -10.91 7.96
C GLU A 14 -8.49 -9.40 8.18
N THR A 15 -7.68 -8.83 9.07
CA THR A 15 -7.61 -7.39 9.30
C THR A 15 -7.03 -6.64 8.10
N LEU A 16 -6.00 -7.18 7.46
CA LEU A 16 -5.47 -6.61 6.22
C LEU A 16 -6.54 -6.63 5.12
N MET A 17 -7.28 -7.74 4.98
CA MET A 17 -8.36 -7.87 4.01
C MET A 17 -9.50 -6.88 4.27
N SER A 18 -9.83 -6.60 5.54
CA SER A 18 -10.83 -5.59 5.88
C SER A 18 -10.37 -4.19 5.45
N PHE A 19 -9.12 -3.82 5.72
CA PHE A 19 -8.56 -2.53 5.30
C PHE A 19 -8.50 -2.36 3.78
N ILE A 20 -8.13 -3.42 3.05
CA ILE A 20 -8.13 -3.41 1.58
C ILE A 20 -9.55 -3.16 1.05
N LYS A 21 -10.56 -3.86 1.61
CA LYS A 21 -11.97 -3.65 1.24
C LYS A 21 -12.46 -2.26 1.61
N GLU A 22 -12.09 -1.72 2.76
CA GLU A 22 -12.45 -0.36 3.18
C GLU A 22 -11.90 0.70 2.22
N ILE A 23 -10.63 0.58 1.81
CA ILE A 23 -10.02 1.48 0.81
C ILE A 23 -10.73 1.32 -0.54
N ALA A 24 -10.95 0.10 -1.01
CA ALA A 24 -11.63 -0.15 -2.27
C ALA A 24 -13.07 0.41 -2.26
N ALA A 25 -13.80 0.29 -1.15
CA ALA A 25 -15.13 0.86 -0.97
C ALA A 25 -15.13 2.38 -1.08
N LEU A 26 -14.16 3.07 -0.48
CA LEU A 26 -14.00 4.53 -0.58
C LEU A 26 -13.82 5.01 -2.02
N HIS A 27 -13.27 4.16 -2.88
CA HIS A 27 -13.02 4.45 -4.30
C HIS A 27 -14.05 3.82 -5.25
N ASN A 28 -15.11 3.16 -4.74
CA ASN A 28 -16.08 2.38 -5.52
C ASN A 28 -15.47 1.23 -6.35
N LEU A 29 -14.34 0.68 -5.90
CA LEU A 29 -13.57 -0.37 -6.58
C LEU A 29 -13.70 -1.74 -5.88
N LEU A 30 -14.73 -1.96 -5.06
CA LEU A 30 -14.91 -3.25 -4.37
C LEU A 30 -14.99 -4.45 -5.33
N HIS A 31 -15.53 -4.24 -6.53
CA HIS A 31 -15.66 -5.28 -7.55
C HIS A 31 -14.31 -5.68 -8.18
N GLU A 32 -13.29 -4.83 -8.07
CA GLU A 32 -11.91 -5.12 -8.52
C GLU A 32 -11.11 -5.92 -7.47
N VAL A 33 -11.63 -6.05 -6.25
CA VAL A 33 -10.96 -6.81 -5.19
C VAL A 33 -11.20 -8.30 -5.41
N VAL A 34 -10.27 -8.93 -6.15
CA VAL A 34 -10.31 -10.36 -6.48
C VAL A 34 -9.56 -11.26 -5.50
N ILE A 35 -8.74 -10.67 -4.61
CA ILE A 35 -7.92 -11.41 -3.64
C ILE A 35 -8.70 -11.77 -2.36
N SER A 36 -8.26 -12.84 -1.69
CA SER A 36 -8.77 -13.31 -0.39
C SER A 36 -7.74 -13.19 0.75
N ALA A 37 -8.19 -13.41 1.99
CA ALA A 37 -7.29 -13.46 3.14
C ALA A 37 -6.33 -14.66 3.07
N GLU A 38 -6.77 -15.77 2.48
CA GLU A 38 -5.94 -16.93 2.17
C GLU A 38 -4.84 -16.59 1.17
N ASP A 39 -5.16 -15.84 0.11
CA ASP A 39 -4.17 -15.38 -0.87
C ASP A 39 -3.12 -14.49 -0.22
N LEU A 40 -3.54 -13.52 0.60
CA LEU A 40 -2.63 -12.67 1.39
C LEU A 40 -1.70 -13.50 2.28
N LYS A 41 -2.22 -14.58 2.87
CA LYS A 41 -1.45 -15.46 3.73
C LYS A 41 -0.38 -16.23 2.92
N ALA A 42 -0.76 -16.76 1.76
CA ALA A 42 0.13 -17.51 0.89
C ALA A 42 1.23 -16.60 0.31
N ASP A 43 0.84 -15.43 -0.22
CA ASP A 43 1.71 -14.53 -0.96
C ASP A 43 2.59 -13.64 -0.07
N GLY A 44 2.12 -13.30 1.13
CA GLY A 44 2.81 -12.38 2.04
C GLY A 44 3.63 -13.04 3.14
N PHE A 45 3.39 -14.32 3.44
CA PHE A 45 3.97 -14.99 4.64
C PHE A 45 4.54 -16.37 4.36
N GLY A 46 4.67 -16.75 3.07
CA GLY A 46 5.40 -17.94 2.64
C GLY A 46 6.92 -17.81 2.77
N LYS A 47 7.66 -18.80 2.23
CA LYS A 47 9.14 -18.79 2.23
C LYS A 47 9.73 -17.62 1.43
N GLU A 48 9.07 -17.24 0.34
CA GLU A 48 9.47 -16.18 -0.58
C GLU A 48 8.29 -15.24 -0.81
N PRO A 49 8.08 -14.26 0.08
CA PRO A 49 6.89 -13.42 0.03
C PRO A 49 6.98 -12.37 -1.09
N PHE A 50 5.88 -12.16 -1.81
CA PHE A 50 5.76 -11.14 -2.87
C PHE A 50 5.63 -9.73 -2.30
N PHE A 51 5.09 -9.59 -1.10
CA PHE A 51 4.93 -8.30 -0.43
C PHE A 51 5.23 -8.40 1.06
N LYS A 52 5.40 -7.24 1.70
CA LYS A 52 5.50 -7.11 3.15
C LYS A 52 4.50 -6.06 3.62
N CYS A 53 3.89 -6.27 4.78
CA CYS A 53 2.94 -5.35 5.38
C CYS A 53 3.39 -4.88 6.77
N LEU A 54 3.06 -3.63 7.07
CA LEU A 54 3.17 -3.03 8.40
C LEU A 54 1.76 -2.71 8.92
N LEU A 55 1.56 -2.90 10.21
CA LEU A 55 0.34 -2.52 10.91
C LEU A 55 0.66 -1.48 11.98
N ALA A 56 -0.28 -0.55 12.15
CA ALA A 56 -0.27 0.40 13.25
C ALA A 56 -1.34 0.00 14.25
N GLU A 57 -0.94 -0.30 15.48
CA GLU A 57 -1.86 -0.56 16.58
C GLU A 57 -2.03 0.70 17.42
N ALA A 58 -3.28 1.16 17.52
CA ALA A 58 -3.64 2.26 18.39
C ALA A 58 -3.88 1.73 19.82
N PRO A 59 -3.44 2.44 20.86
CA PRO A 59 -3.80 2.10 22.23
C PRO A 59 -5.33 2.16 22.41
N PRO A 60 -5.92 1.32 23.30
CA PRO A 60 -7.37 1.15 23.43
C PRO A 60 -8.12 2.47 23.68
N GLU A 61 -7.51 3.38 24.43
CA GLU A 61 -8.03 4.71 24.77
C GLU A 61 -8.18 5.66 23.56
N ASN A 62 -7.71 5.26 22.37
CA ASN A 62 -7.73 6.05 21.15
C ASN A 62 -8.31 5.32 19.92
N ALA A 63 -8.98 4.18 20.13
CA ALA A 63 -9.70 3.49 19.06
C ALA A 63 -10.79 4.40 18.49
N GLY A 64 -10.55 4.98 17.30
CA GLY A 64 -11.50 5.85 16.60
C GLY A 64 -11.10 7.33 16.44
N THR A 65 -9.95 7.79 16.95
CA THR A 65 -9.51 9.18 16.69
C THR A 65 -8.81 9.31 15.33
N GLN A 66 -9.39 10.08 14.40
CA GLN A 66 -8.79 10.40 13.11
C GLN A 66 -7.60 11.36 13.26
N ASP A 67 -6.51 11.02 12.57
CA ASP A 67 -5.34 11.84 12.24
C ASP A 67 -4.44 12.33 13.39
N LYS A 68 -3.65 11.40 13.96
CA LYS A 68 -2.54 11.73 14.88
C LYS A 68 -1.16 11.31 14.34
N GLY A 69 -0.97 11.41 13.02
CA GLY A 69 0.34 11.15 12.38
C GLY A 69 0.68 9.67 12.16
N VAL A 70 -0.30 8.76 12.25
CA VAL A 70 -0.11 7.32 11.99
C VAL A 70 0.45 7.07 10.59
N GLY A 71 -0.10 7.75 9.56
CA GLY A 71 0.40 7.64 8.19
C GLY A 71 1.88 8.03 8.05
N ARG A 72 2.33 9.06 8.78
CA ARG A 72 3.74 9.45 8.81
C ARG A 72 4.61 8.39 9.51
N GLN A 73 4.13 7.78 10.59
CA GLN A 73 4.86 6.71 11.30
C GLN A 73 4.99 5.45 10.44
N LEU A 74 3.92 5.05 9.76
CA LEU A 74 3.95 3.94 8.79
C LEU A 74 4.93 4.22 7.65
N LEU A 75 4.85 5.41 7.04
CA LEU A 75 5.74 5.79 5.94
C LEU A 75 7.20 5.83 6.39
N ALA A 76 7.48 6.41 7.56
CA ALA A 76 8.84 6.43 8.12
C ALA A 76 9.38 5.00 8.28
N LYS A 77 8.56 4.05 8.75
CA LYS A 77 8.99 2.66 8.90
C LYS A 77 9.27 1.97 7.56
N VAL A 78 8.50 2.28 6.51
CA VAL A 78 8.81 1.80 5.14
C VAL A 78 10.14 2.37 4.66
N VAL A 79 10.40 3.67 4.88
CA VAL A 79 11.66 4.32 4.50
C VAL A 79 12.84 3.71 5.26
N GLU A 80 12.71 3.42 6.56
CA GLU A 80 13.74 2.71 7.32
C GLU A 80 14.09 1.34 6.69
N VAL A 81 13.08 0.57 6.29
CA VAL A 81 13.28 -0.73 5.62
C VAL A 81 13.98 -0.54 4.27
N ALA A 82 13.57 0.45 3.49
CA ALA A 82 14.16 0.75 2.19
C ALA A 82 15.65 1.13 2.32
N LEU A 83 15.97 2.04 3.25
CA LEU A 83 17.36 2.45 3.50
C LEU A 83 18.22 1.29 4.01
N ALA A 84 17.70 0.46 4.91
CA ALA A 84 18.40 -0.73 5.40
C ALA A 84 18.66 -1.77 4.29
N ALA A 85 17.82 -1.80 3.26
CA ALA A 85 18.01 -2.64 2.07
C ALA A 85 18.92 -2.00 1.00
N GLY A 86 19.45 -0.80 1.25
CA GLY A 86 20.28 -0.07 0.29
C GLY A 86 19.50 0.61 -0.84
N CYS A 87 18.18 0.73 -0.73
CA CYS A 87 17.37 1.45 -1.70
C CYS A 87 17.66 2.96 -1.63
N THR A 88 17.76 3.61 -2.79
CA THR A 88 18.00 5.06 -2.92
C THR A 88 16.75 5.85 -3.28
N SER A 89 15.68 5.18 -3.68
CA SER A 89 14.42 5.79 -4.09
C SER A 89 13.24 4.87 -3.78
N MET A 90 12.07 5.47 -3.55
CA MET A 90 10.80 4.77 -3.40
C MET A 90 9.79 5.40 -4.36
N LYS A 91 9.05 4.56 -5.10
CA LYS A 91 7.96 5.00 -5.99
C LYS A 91 6.62 4.52 -5.47
N PHE A 92 5.58 5.32 -5.69
CA PHE A 92 4.19 4.99 -5.40
C PHE A 92 3.28 5.87 -6.27
N ALA A 93 2.03 5.47 -6.43
CA ALA A 93 1.02 6.22 -7.17
C ALA A 93 0.01 6.87 -6.22
N THR A 94 -0.54 8.01 -6.62
CA THR A 94 -1.68 8.65 -5.96
C THR A 94 -2.66 9.12 -7.02
N MET A 95 -3.96 9.04 -6.73
CA MET A 95 -4.99 9.50 -7.65
C MET A 95 -4.92 11.01 -7.85
N GLU A 96 -5.27 11.47 -9.06
CA GLU A 96 -5.25 12.89 -9.41
C GLU A 96 -6.06 13.75 -8.41
N GLY A 97 -7.26 13.27 -8.05
CA GLY A 97 -8.16 13.95 -7.11
C GLY A 97 -7.75 13.88 -5.63
N ASN A 98 -6.70 13.12 -5.26
CA ASN A 98 -6.31 12.95 -3.86
C ASN A 98 -5.37 14.07 -3.37
N ARG A 99 -5.88 15.32 -3.39
CA ARG A 99 -5.11 16.52 -3.05
C ARG A 99 -4.45 16.43 -1.66
N ARG A 100 -5.18 15.93 -0.65
CA ARG A 100 -4.66 15.79 0.72
C ARG A 100 -3.46 14.84 0.79
N ALA A 101 -3.51 13.72 0.08
CA ALA A 101 -2.37 12.79 0.02
C ALA A 101 -1.19 13.40 -0.76
N LYS A 102 -1.44 14.04 -1.91
CA LYS A 102 -0.41 14.74 -2.69
C LYS A 102 0.34 15.76 -1.82
N GLU A 103 -0.38 16.67 -1.15
CA GLU A 103 0.20 17.68 -0.26
C GLU A 103 0.93 17.08 0.95
N PHE A 104 0.47 15.94 1.46
CA PHE A 104 1.17 15.20 2.52
C PHE A 104 2.54 14.71 2.04
N TYR A 105 2.61 14.04 0.88
CA TYR A 105 3.87 13.49 0.37
C TYR A 105 4.86 14.57 -0.11
N LEU A 106 4.36 15.62 -0.78
CA LEU A 106 5.19 16.74 -1.23
C LEU A 106 5.90 17.43 -0.05
N ARG A 107 5.20 17.63 1.08
CA ARG A 107 5.81 18.19 2.31
C ARG A 107 6.88 17.30 2.93
N LEU A 108 6.90 16.01 2.61
CA LEU A 108 7.91 15.06 3.06
C LEU A 108 9.09 14.94 2.08
N GLY A 109 9.08 15.70 0.98
CA GLY A 109 10.16 15.72 -0.01
C GLY A 109 9.94 14.80 -1.23
N ALA A 110 8.75 14.21 -1.38
CA ALA A 110 8.39 13.55 -2.64
C ALA A 110 8.23 14.59 -3.76
N HIS A 111 8.39 14.18 -5.01
CA HIS A 111 8.08 14.96 -6.20
C HIS A 111 7.17 14.14 -7.14
N ASP A 112 6.38 14.82 -7.96
CA ASP A 112 5.46 14.18 -8.90
C ASP A 112 6.20 13.84 -10.20
N THR A 113 6.60 12.57 -10.34
CA THR A 113 7.33 12.09 -11.52
C THR A 113 6.49 12.14 -12.79
N THR A 114 5.16 12.03 -12.70
CA THR A 114 4.30 12.14 -13.88
C THR A 114 4.39 13.54 -14.48
N GLN A 115 4.40 14.58 -13.63
CA GLN A 115 4.54 15.96 -14.06
C GLN A 115 5.96 16.32 -14.50
N SER A 116 7.00 15.78 -13.86
CA SER A 116 8.38 16.18 -14.14
C SER A 116 9.08 15.37 -15.22
N GLU A 117 8.67 14.12 -15.46
CA GLU A 117 9.39 13.19 -16.34
C GLU A 117 8.56 12.68 -17.55
N ASP A 118 7.28 13.05 -17.66
CA ASP A 118 6.40 12.68 -18.79
C ASP A 118 6.23 11.16 -19.01
N TRP A 119 6.30 10.37 -17.92
CA TRP A 119 6.04 8.93 -17.96
C TRP A 119 4.54 8.62 -17.81
N HIS A 120 4.06 7.63 -18.58
CA HIS A 120 2.74 7.04 -18.43
C HIS A 120 2.81 5.69 -17.69
N CYS A 121 1.91 5.47 -16.72
CA CYS A 121 1.70 4.16 -16.12
C CYS A 121 0.83 3.31 -17.05
N MET A 122 1.39 2.28 -17.65
CA MET A 122 0.72 1.38 -18.61
C MET A 122 0.45 0.01 -17.98
N GLU A 123 -0.68 -0.62 -18.31
CA GLU A 123 -1.09 -1.91 -17.76
C GLU A 123 -1.50 -2.89 -18.89
N PHE A 124 -1.10 -4.16 -18.75
CA PHE A 124 -1.76 -5.27 -19.43
C PHE A 124 -2.76 -5.92 -18.48
N GLY A 125 -4.05 -5.72 -18.75
CA GLY A 125 -5.11 -6.41 -18.02
C GLY A 125 -5.11 -7.92 -18.28
N LYS A 126 -5.82 -8.67 -17.44
CA LYS A 126 -5.87 -10.15 -17.46
C LYS A 126 -6.13 -10.73 -18.86
N GLU A 127 -7.13 -10.22 -19.58
CA GLU A 127 -7.49 -10.74 -20.91
C GLU A 127 -6.38 -10.48 -21.95
N ALA A 128 -5.73 -9.31 -21.87
CA ALA A 128 -4.63 -8.97 -22.77
C ALA A 128 -3.41 -9.87 -22.53
N LEU A 129 -3.08 -10.13 -21.25
CA LEU A 129 -2.03 -11.08 -20.87
C LEU A 129 -2.32 -12.48 -21.41
N GLN A 130 -3.54 -12.97 -21.20
CA GLN A 130 -3.96 -14.30 -21.66
C GLN A 130 -3.91 -14.44 -23.18
N ARG A 131 -4.36 -13.40 -23.91
CA ARG A 131 -4.31 -13.37 -25.36
C ARG A 131 -2.87 -13.42 -25.87
N LEU A 132 -1.97 -12.62 -25.29
CA LEU A 132 -0.58 -12.54 -25.74
C LEU A 132 0.14 -13.88 -25.60
N VAL A 133 -0.13 -14.63 -24.53
CA VAL A 133 0.43 -15.99 -24.35
C VAL A 133 -0.10 -16.99 -25.38
N GLN A 134 -1.33 -16.81 -25.88
CA GLN A 134 -1.93 -17.70 -26.89
C GLN A 134 -1.47 -17.41 -28.32
N GLU A 135 -0.92 -16.22 -28.57
CA GLU A 135 -0.42 -15.78 -29.88
C GLU A 135 1.07 -16.11 -30.09
N LEU A 136 1.78 -16.54 -29.04
CA LEU A 136 3.18 -17.01 -29.07
C LEU A 136 3.26 -18.53 -29.29
#